data_AF-N1PSJ4-F1
#
_entry.id   AF-N1PSJ4-F1
#
_cell.length_a   1.000
_cell.length_b   1.000
_cell.length_c   1.000
_cell.angle_alpha   90.00
_cell.angle_beta   90.00
_cell.angle_gamma   90.00
#
_symmetry.space_group_name_H-M   'P 1'
#
loop_
_entity.id
_entity.type
_entity.pdbx_description
1 polymer ?
#
loop_
_entity_poly.entity_id
_entity_poly.type
_entity_poly.pdbx_seq_one_letter_code
_entity_poly.pdbx_strand_id
1 'polypeptide(L)'
;MVTPSPKPIKTYVVVNPKAFNTCHLQIHHDNRPILWAETKRAFFSKPQVNLHTGSEDGPIVAAAKLKPMSSSFLVAFGDAAAKEIWEKVESGSFTKKQYGFTFQERQYCWRRTHDKSLGASSMGSQDFKLLDATDDKTVLAAYINQKWSTREGKGRIDWMAELGQDVEIMAIAVLLGLAMRIRAARSAAAGGAGGGGGGGGG
;
A
#
# COMPACT_ATOMS: atom_id res chain seq x y z
N MET A 1 29.69 6.38 13.24
CA MET A 1 29.61 4.95 12.83
C MET A 1 28.42 4.81 11.91
N VAL A 2 28.61 4.36 10.67
CA VAL A 2 27.51 4.12 9.74
C VAL A 2 27.04 2.68 9.97
N THR A 3 25.87 2.52 10.60
CA THR A 3 25.27 1.20 10.77
C THR A 3 24.93 0.64 9.38
N PRO A 4 25.36 -0.58 9.02
CA PRO A 4 25.01 -1.16 7.73
C PRO A 4 23.48 -1.26 7.62
N SER A 5 22.97 -0.87 6.45
CA SER A 5 21.57 -1.04 6.08
C SER A 5 21.19 -2.53 6.20
N PRO A 6 20.05 -2.88 6.82
CA PRO A 6 19.58 -4.26 6.85
C PRO A 6 19.44 -4.77 5.42
N LYS A 7 20.14 -5.84 5.08
CA LYS A 7 20.06 -6.43 3.74
C LYS A 7 18.74 -7.20 3.61
N PRO A 8 17.90 -6.90 2.61
CA PRO A 8 16.68 -7.67 2.40
C PRO A 8 17.00 -9.11 1.99
N ILE A 9 16.15 -10.03 2.42
CA ILE A 9 16.21 -11.44 2.02
C ILE A 9 15.45 -11.68 0.70
N LYS A 10 14.48 -10.81 0.39
CA LYS A 10 13.63 -10.89 -0.79
C LYS A 10 13.16 -9.48 -1.17
N THR A 11 13.15 -9.15 -2.46
CA THR A 11 12.68 -7.85 -2.94
C THR A 11 11.65 -8.03 -4.04
N TYR A 12 10.51 -7.35 -3.88
CA TYR A 12 9.53 -7.19 -4.94
C TYR A 12 9.60 -5.79 -5.54
N VAL A 13 9.51 -5.69 -6.86
CA VAL A 13 9.47 -4.39 -7.56
C VAL A 13 8.03 -4.11 -7.99
N VAL A 14 7.51 -2.94 -7.63
CA VAL A 14 6.18 -2.49 -8.04
C VAL A 14 6.33 -1.69 -9.33
N VAL A 15 5.85 -2.23 -10.44
CA VAL A 15 5.96 -1.66 -11.78
C VAL A 15 4.60 -1.12 -12.23
N ASN A 16 4.61 0.00 -12.95
CA ASN A 16 3.44 0.42 -13.73
C ASN A 16 3.75 0.27 -15.22
N PRO A 17 3.34 -0.85 -15.87
CA PRO A 17 3.60 -1.06 -17.29
C PRO A 17 2.82 -0.07 -18.18
N LYS A 18 1.67 0.41 -17.71
CA LYS A 18 0.81 1.35 -18.42
C LYS A 18 1.07 2.74 -17.84
N ALA A 19 2.20 3.38 -18.22
CA ALA A 19 2.73 4.61 -17.61
C ALA A 19 1.69 5.72 -17.30
N PHE A 20 0.65 5.84 -18.12
CA PHE A 20 -0.44 6.82 -18.02
C PHE A 20 -1.65 6.36 -17.17
N ASN A 21 -1.76 5.08 -16.84
CA ASN A 21 -2.84 4.53 -16.03
C ASN A 21 -2.30 4.00 -14.70
N THR A 22 -2.67 4.66 -13.60
CA THR A 22 -2.26 4.23 -12.23
C THR A 22 -3.12 3.13 -11.63
N CYS A 23 -4.07 2.59 -12.40
CA CYS A 23 -4.98 1.54 -11.99
C CYS A 23 -4.42 0.13 -12.22
N HIS A 24 -3.38 -0.03 -13.05
CA HIS A 24 -2.74 -1.32 -13.28
C HIS A 24 -1.30 -1.27 -12.76
N LEU A 25 -1.00 -2.10 -11.77
CA LEU A 25 0.37 -2.30 -11.31
C LEU A 25 0.72 -3.78 -11.43
N GLN A 26 2.00 -4.07 -11.61
CA GLN A 26 2.53 -5.41 -11.52
C GLN A 26 3.51 -5.46 -10.37
N ILE A 27 3.47 -6.53 -9.58
CA ILE A 27 4.47 -6.82 -8.57
C ILE A 27 5.38 -7.88 -9.17
N HIS A 28 6.65 -7.55 -9.32
CA HIS A 28 7.67 -8.40 -9.92
C HIS A 28 8.57 -8.99 -8.84
N HIS A 29 8.94 -10.26 -9.02
CA HIS A 29 10.01 -10.93 -8.31
C HIS A 29 10.97 -11.51 -9.34
N ASP A 30 12.28 -11.28 -9.19
CA ASP A 30 13.29 -11.70 -10.16
C ASP A 30 12.97 -11.30 -11.62
N ASN A 31 12.51 -10.05 -11.80
CA ASN A 31 12.07 -9.48 -13.09
C ASN A 31 10.90 -10.21 -13.77
N ARG A 32 10.11 -10.98 -13.01
CA ARG A 32 8.91 -11.66 -13.50
C ARG A 32 7.68 -11.19 -12.72
N PRO A 33 6.56 -10.87 -13.39
CA PRO A 33 5.34 -10.52 -12.69
C PRO A 33 4.79 -11.74 -11.95
N ILE A 34 4.54 -11.58 -10.65
CA ILE A 34 3.95 -12.60 -9.78
C ILE A 34 2.52 -12.24 -9.36
N LEU A 35 2.20 -10.94 -9.33
CA LEU A 35 0.88 -10.42 -9.01
C LEU A 35 0.55 -9.23 -9.89
N TRP A 36 -0.74 -9.09 -10.21
CA TRP A 36 -1.30 -7.98 -10.97
C TRP A 36 -2.31 -7.25 -10.10
N ALA A 37 -2.09 -5.96 -9.87
CA ALA A 37 -3.00 -5.13 -9.10
C ALA A 37 -3.88 -4.32 -10.04
N GLU A 38 -5.19 -4.53 -9.97
CA GLU A 38 -6.20 -3.77 -10.69
C GLU A 38 -6.96 -2.86 -9.73
N THR A 39 -6.98 -1.55 -9.97
CA THR A 39 -7.74 -0.59 -9.17
C THR A 39 -9.03 -0.20 -9.89
N LYS A 40 -10.17 -0.62 -9.34
CA LYS A 40 -11.49 -0.23 -9.82
C LYS A 40 -11.92 1.07 -9.17
N ARG A 41 -12.32 2.03 -10.01
CA ARG A 41 -12.87 3.33 -9.63
C ARG A 41 -14.09 3.60 -10.50
N ALA A 42 -15.26 3.11 -10.10
CA ALA A 42 -16.48 3.59 -10.75
C ALA A 42 -16.93 4.88 -10.06
N PHE A 43 -17.54 5.78 -10.83
CA PHE A 43 -18.02 7.08 -10.35
C PHE A 43 -18.94 6.98 -9.12
N PHE A 44 -19.68 5.87 -8.99
CA PHE A 44 -20.55 5.57 -7.84
C PHE A 44 -20.08 4.40 -6.96
N SER A 45 -18.92 3.78 -7.24
CA SER A 45 -18.43 2.64 -6.46
C SER A 45 -17.28 3.03 -5.54
N LYS A 46 -17.17 2.29 -4.42
CA LYS A 46 -16.04 2.42 -3.50
C LYS A 46 -14.76 2.04 -4.26
N PRO A 47 -13.69 2.86 -4.20
CA PRO A 47 -12.41 2.47 -4.76
C PRO A 47 -11.94 1.15 -4.15
N GLN A 48 -11.60 0.20 -5.03
CA GLN A 48 -11.16 -1.13 -4.65
C GLN A 48 -9.93 -1.49 -5.48
N VAL A 49 -8.97 -2.15 -4.86
CA VAL A 49 -7.84 -2.78 -5.54
C VAL A 49 -7.97 -4.29 -5.40
N ASN A 50 -7.81 -5.00 -6.50
CA ASN A 50 -7.78 -6.46 -6.55
C ASN A 50 -6.37 -6.90 -6.91
N LEU A 51 -5.87 -7.93 -6.24
CA LEU A 51 -4.63 -8.62 -6.57
C LEU A 51 -4.97 -9.93 -7.25
N HIS A 52 -4.49 -10.09 -8.48
CA HIS A 52 -4.63 -11.28 -9.29
C HIS A 52 -3.31 -12.04 -9.32
N THR A 53 -3.38 -13.37 -9.49
CA THR A 53 -2.22 -14.22 -9.73
C THR A 53 -2.31 -14.92 -11.09
N GLY A 54 -1.17 -15.34 -11.65
CA GLY A 54 -1.06 -15.97 -12.97
C GLY A 54 -1.17 -15.01 -14.15
N SER A 55 -2.12 -14.07 -14.13
CA SER A 55 -2.30 -13.05 -15.17
C SER A 55 -3.09 -11.82 -14.65
N GLU A 56 -3.26 -10.79 -15.50
CA GLU A 56 -4.06 -9.59 -15.19
C GLU A 56 -5.53 -9.92 -14.93
N ASP A 57 -6.07 -10.95 -15.61
CA ASP A 57 -7.46 -11.42 -15.48
C ASP A 57 -7.56 -12.74 -14.68
N GLY A 58 -6.48 -13.12 -13.99
CA GLY A 58 -6.41 -14.34 -13.21
C GLY A 58 -7.30 -14.32 -11.96
N PRO A 59 -7.30 -15.39 -11.15
CA PRO A 59 -8.09 -15.42 -9.92
C PRO A 59 -7.60 -14.33 -8.95
N ILE A 60 -8.57 -13.70 -8.25
CA ILE A 60 -8.28 -12.71 -7.22
C ILE A 60 -7.81 -13.44 -5.97
N VAL A 61 -6.60 -13.14 -5.51
CA VAL A 61 -5.99 -13.74 -4.31
C VAL A 61 -6.05 -12.84 -3.09
N ALA A 62 -6.28 -11.54 -3.29
CA ALA A 62 -6.56 -10.60 -2.22
C ALA A 62 -7.20 -9.32 -2.78
N ALA A 63 -7.88 -8.56 -1.93
CA ALA A 63 -8.42 -7.27 -2.31
C ALA A 63 -8.41 -6.29 -1.14
N ALA A 64 -8.38 -4.99 -1.44
CA ALA A 64 -8.60 -3.94 -0.46
C ALA A 64 -9.62 -2.91 -0.97
N LYS A 65 -10.57 -2.52 -0.11
CA LYS A 65 -11.68 -1.62 -0.45
C LYS A 65 -11.79 -0.46 0.52
N LEU A 66 -11.89 0.76 0.00
CA LEU A 66 -12.08 1.95 0.84
C LEU A 66 -13.50 2.02 1.41
N LYS A 67 -13.59 2.50 2.66
CA LYS A 67 -14.84 2.96 3.26
C LYS A 67 -15.05 4.46 3.01
N PRO A 68 -16.28 4.92 2.72
CA PRO A 68 -16.61 6.34 2.65
C PRO A 68 -16.31 7.04 3.97
N MET A 69 -15.80 8.28 3.92
CA MET A 69 -15.59 9.17 5.07
C MET A 69 -14.86 8.53 6.28
N SER A 70 -14.08 7.47 6.05
CA SER A 70 -13.35 6.75 7.09
C SER A 70 -11.87 6.73 6.77
N SER A 71 -11.03 6.86 7.79
CA SER A 71 -9.59 6.65 7.70
C SER A 71 -9.23 5.16 7.56
N SER A 72 -10.09 4.27 8.03
CA SER A 72 -9.95 2.81 7.95
C SER A 72 -10.38 2.29 6.57
N PHE A 73 -9.93 1.09 6.20
CA PHE A 73 -10.37 0.41 4.98
C PHE A 73 -10.54 -1.09 5.23
N LEU A 74 -11.03 -1.82 4.23
CA LEU A 74 -11.25 -3.25 4.32
C LEU A 74 -10.21 -4.00 3.49
N VAL A 75 -9.81 -5.17 3.95
CA VAL A 75 -8.96 -6.10 3.21
C VAL A 75 -9.56 -7.51 3.25
N ALA A 76 -9.35 -8.29 2.20
CA ALA A 76 -9.73 -9.69 2.13
C ALA A 76 -8.58 -10.47 1.47
N PHE A 77 -8.33 -11.69 1.94
CA PHE A 77 -7.36 -12.64 1.36
C PHE A 77 -8.08 -13.89 0.86
N GLY A 78 -7.60 -14.54 -0.19
CA GLY A 78 -8.27 -15.62 -0.92
C GLY A 78 -9.14 -15.09 -2.05
N ASP A 79 -10.09 -15.90 -2.53
CA ASP A 79 -11.04 -15.52 -3.59
C ASP A 79 -11.93 -14.35 -3.16
N ALA A 80 -11.38 -13.13 -3.24
CA ALA A 80 -12.01 -11.93 -2.72
C ALA A 80 -13.20 -11.47 -3.56
N ALA A 81 -13.41 -12.06 -4.75
CA ALA A 81 -14.65 -11.90 -5.51
C ALA A 81 -15.81 -12.66 -4.85
N ALA A 82 -15.53 -13.85 -4.29
CA ALA A 82 -16.52 -14.71 -3.64
C ALA A 82 -16.60 -14.52 -2.12
N LYS A 83 -15.56 -13.98 -1.48
CA LYS A 83 -15.51 -13.85 -0.01
C LYS A 83 -16.39 -12.75 0.53
N GLU A 84 -17.27 -13.14 1.44
CA GLU A 84 -18.10 -12.26 2.25
C GLU A 84 -17.32 -11.64 3.43
N ILE A 85 -16.21 -12.27 3.85
CA ILE A 85 -15.44 -11.86 5.04
C ILE A 85 -14.38 -10.84 4.66
N TRP A 86 -14.60 -9.59 5.09
CA TRP A 86 -13.67 -8.48 4.96
C TRP A 86 -13.14 -8.09 6.33
N GLU A 87 -11.83 -8.09 6.49
CA GLU A 87 -11.15 -7.64 7.70
C GLU A 87 -10.96 -6.12 7.66
N LYS A 88 -11.09 -5.48 8.82
CA LYS A 88 -10.90 -4.04 8.94
C LYS A 88 -9.43 -3.75 9.17
N VAL A 89 -8.85 -2.91 8.32
CA VAL A 89 -7.55 -2.28 8.56
C VAL A 89 -7.79 -0.97 9.31
N GLU A 90 -7.31 -0.91 10.55
CA GLU A 90 -7.53 0.24 11.42
C GLU A 90 -6.40 1.26 11.28
N SER A 91 -6.77 2.53 11.13
CA SER A 91 -5.80 3.62 11.27
C SER A 91 -5.56 3.87 12.75
N GLY A 92 -4.34 3.66 13.22
CA GLY A 92 -3.91 4.06 14.57
C GLY A 92 -3.99 5.58 14.79
N SER A 93 -3.78 6.00 16.05
CA SER A 93 -3.86 7.39 16.51
C SER A 93 -3.15 8.40 15.59
N PHE A 94 -3.68 9.64 15.55
CA PHE A 94 -3.21 10.78 14.75
C PHE A 94 -1.69 11.02 14.81
N THR A 95 -1.05 10.69 15.93
CA THR A 95 0.40 10.85 16.16
C THR A 95 1.25 9.74 15.53
N LYS A 96 0.71 8.52 15.39
CA LYS A 96 1.39 7.37 14.80
C LYS A 96 0.54 6.88 13.63
N LYS A 97 0.75 7.44 12.44
CA LYS A 97 0.10 7.07 11.15
C LYS A 97 0.41 5.60 10.78
N GLN A 98 -0.18 4.69 11.54
CA GLN A 98 -0.05 3.24 11.53
C GLN A 98 -1.34 2.63 11.01
N TYR A 99 -1.23 1.51 10.31
CA TYR A 99 -2.35 0.79 9.73
C TYR A 99 -2.21 -0.67 10.12
N GLY A 100 -3.00 -1.07 11.12
CA GLY A 100 -2.93 -2.40 11.72
C GLY A 100 -3.91 -3.38 11.07
N PHE A 101 -3.48 -4.64 10.93
CA PHE A 101 -4.31 -5.75 10.48
C PHE A 101 -3.91 -7.04 11.21
N THR A 102 -4.83 -7.99 11.31
CA THR A 102 -4.58 -9.32 11.91
C THR A 102 -4.71 -10.36 10.81
N PHE A 103 -3.79 -11.29 10.69
CA PHE A 103 -3.88 -12.38 9.72
C PHE A 103 -3.23 -13.63 10.30
N GLN A 104 -3.90 -14.78 10.20
CA GLN A 104 -3.44 -16.05 10.78
C GLN A 104 -3.02 -15.90 12.26
N GLU A 105 -3.89 -15.28 13.08
CA GLU A 105 -3.70 -15.04 14.52
C GLU A 105 -2.52 -14.12 14.90
N ARG A 106 -1.84 -13.53 13.91
CA ARG A 106 -0.74 -12.59 14.12
C ARG A 106 -1.13 -11.17 13.74
N GLN A 107 -0.64 -10.21 14.50
CA GLN A 107 -0.91 -8.80 14.27
C GLN A 107 0.27 -8.12 13.58
N TYR A 108 -0.04 -7.34 12.56
CA TYR A 108 0.93 -6.63 11.74
C TYR A 108 0.54 -5.17 11.61
N CYS A 109 1.52 -4.29 11.39
CA CYS A 109 1.20 -2.91 11.06
C CYS A 109 2.12 -2.28 10.01
N TRP A 110 1.51 -1.59 9.06
CA TRP A 110 2.22 -0.69 8.17
C TRP A 110 2.34 0.69 8.82
N ARG A 111 3.57 1.17 8.98
CA ARG A 111 3.89 2.48 9.57
C ARG A 111 4.72 3.29 8.61
N ARG A 112 4.44 4.60 8.50
CA ARG A 112 5.34 5.51 7.75
C ARG A 112 6.75 5.44 8.31
N THR A 113 7.75 5.50 7.43
CA THR A 113 9.15 5.49 7.83
C THR A 113 9.95 6.58 7.13
N HIS A 114 10.93 7.12 7.84
CA HIS A 114 11.97 8.03 7.34
C HIS A 114 13.37 7.46 7.58
N ASP A 115 13.42 6.15 7.88
CA ASP A 115 14.63 5.44 8.22
C ASP A 115 15.51 5.25 6.97
N LYS A 116 16.60 6.02 6.91
CA LYS A 116 17.58 5.96 5.82
C LYS A 116 18.25 4.59 5.72
N SER A 117 18.33 3.83 6.82
CA SER A 117 18.88 2.47 6.79
C SER A 117 18.01 1.52 5.98
N LEU A 118 16.72 1.81 5.81
CA LEU A 118 15.81 1.04 4.93
C LEU A 118 15.75 1.61 3.51
N GLY A 119 16.56 2.63 3.20
CA GLY A 119 16.51 3.37 1.94
C GLY A 119 15.33 4.33 1.84
N ALA A 120 14.66 4.66 2.95
CA ALA A 120 13.59 5.65 2.97
C ALA A 120 14.13 7.08 2.81
N SER A 121 13.30 7.92 2.22
CA SER A 121 13.61 9.33 2.04
C SER A 121 13.29 10.14 3.29
N SER A 122 14.15 11.09 3.64
CA SER A 122 13.93 11.97 4.80
C SER A 122 12.76 12.94 4.62
N MET A 123 12.36 13.22 3.37
CA MET A 123 11.28 14.16 3.03
C MET A 123 10.07 13.50 2.36
N GLY A 124 10.13 12.20 2.05
CA GLY A 124 9.00 11.50 1.43
C GLY A 124 7.97 11.05 2.45
N SER A 125 6.69 11.20 2.11
CA SER A 125 5.56 10.79 2.96
C SER A 125 4.94 9.45 2.55
N GLN A 126 5.62 8.70 1.68
CA GLN A 126 5.08 7.50 1.01
C GLN A 126 5.99 6.26 1.15
N ASP A 127 6.94 6.31 2.08
CA ASP A 127 7.76 5.17 2.46
C ASP A 127 7.15 4.56 3.73
N PHE A 128 7.04 3.23 3.76
CA PHE A 128 6.40 2.49 4.85
C PHE A 128 7.27 1.33 5.30
N LYS A 129 7.16 0.95 6.56
CA LYS A 129 7.72 -0.28 7.11
C LYS A 129 6.61 -1.13 7.70
N LEU A 130 6.67 -2.43 7.45
CA LEU A 130 5.83 -3.44 8.07
C LEU A 130 6.51 -3.89 9.35
N LEU A 131 5.76 -3.93 10.43
CA LEU A 131 6.23 -4.34 11.75
C LEU A 131 5.40 -5.51 12.24
N ASP A 132 6.01 -6.33 13.08
CA ASP A 132 5.26 -7.15 14.01
C ASP A 132 4.58 -6.21 15.01
N ALA A 133 3.25 -6.29 15.16
CA ALA A 133 2.56 -5.39 16.09
C ALA A 133 2.82 -5.73 17.57
N THR A 134 3.31 -6.95 17.85
CA THR A 134 3.73 -7.36 19.20
C THR A 134 5.11 -6.81 19.57
N ASP A 135 5.97 -6.55 18.58
CA ASP A 135 7.25 -5.87 18.75
C ASP A 135 7.45 -4.78 17.70
N ASP A 136 7.16 -3.54 18.12
CA ASP A 136 7.24 -2.32 17.32
C ASP A 136 8.66 -1.98 16.78
N LYS A 137 9.69 -2.73 17.21
CA LYS A 137 11.08 -2.65 16.73
C LYS A 137 11.40 -3.65 15.62
N THR A 138 10.69 -4.77 15.56
CA THR A 138 10.91 -5.82 14.56
C THR A 138 10.35 -5.40 13.22
N VAL A 139 11.23 -5.02 12.29
CA VAL A 139 10.89 -4.68 10.92
C VAL A 139 10.84 -5.94 10.07
N LEU A 140 9.67 -6.24 9.51
CA LEU A 140 9.44 -7.41 8.68
C LEU A 140 9.58 -7.09 7.18
N ALA A 141 9.23 -5.87 6.79
CA ALA A 141 9.39 -5.39 5.41
C ALA A 141 9.48 -3.87 5.35
N ALA A 142 9.93 -3.35 4.21
CA ALA A 142 9.92 -1.92 3.90
C ALA A 142 9.44 -1.69 2.47
N TYR A 143 8.45 -0.82 2.29
CA TYR A 143 8.08 -0.28 0.99
C TYR A 143 8.71 1.08 0.80
N ILE A 144 9.52 1.21 -0.26
CA ILE A 144 10.18 2.45 -0.63
C ILE A 144 9.62 2.93 -1.96
N ASN A 145 9.02 4.12 -1.95
CA ASN A 145 8.41 4.72 -3.12
C ASN A 145 9.46 5.43 -3.97
N GLN A 146 9.64 5.00 -5.22
CA GLN A 146 10.63 5.61 -6.11
C GLN A 146 9.98 6.77 -6.87
N LYS A 147 10.36 8.01 -6.51
CA LYS A 147 9.78 9.24 -7.06
C LYS A 147 10.36 9.67 -8.43
N TRP A 148 11.35 8.97 -8.99
CA TRP A 148 12.12 9.52 -10.13
C TRP A 148 12.68 8.52 -11.18
N SER A 149 12.53 7.19 -11.05
CA SER A 149 13.02 6.33 -12.15
C SER A 149 12.05 6.33 -13.33
N THR A 150 12.47 6.93 -14.44
CA THR A 150 11.80 6.94 -15.74
C THR A 150 11.80 5.59 -16.46
N ARG A 151 12.34 4.52 -15.83
CA ARG A 151 12.49 3.22 -16.50
C ARG A 151 12.03 1.96 -15.74
N GLU A 152 12.01 1.91 -14.40
CA GLU A 152 11.98 0.58 -13.72
C GLU A 152 11.02 0.36 -12.54
N GLY A 153 10.20 1.32 -12.11
CA GLY A 153 9.19 1.02 -11.09
C GLY A 153 8.60 2.22 -10.35
N LYS A 154 7.40 2.03 -9.78
CA LYS A 154 6.75 2.94 -8.83
C LYS A 154 7.33 2.83 -7.42
N GLY A 155 7.95 1.69 -7.09
CA GLY A 155 8.60 1.45 -5.80
C GLY A 155 9.07 0.01 -5.67
N ARG A 156 9.59 -0.33 -4.49
CA ARG A 156 10.00 -1.70 -4.14
C ARG A 156 9.55 -2.07 -2.73
N ILE A 157 9.39 -3.36 -2.49
CA ILE A 157 9.06 -3.95 -1.19
C ILE A 157 10.22 -4.88 -0.83
N ASP A 158 10.98 -4.49 0.18
CA ASP A 158 12.14 -5.21 0.70
C ASP A 158 11.70 -5.99 1.94
N TRP A 159 11.70 -7.33 1.88
CA TRP A 159 11.39 -8.20 3.01
C TRP A 159 12.65 -8.48 3.83
N MET A 160 12.52 -8.33 5.14
CA MET A 160 13.59 -8.53 6.12
C MET A 160 13.45 -9.84 6.90
N ALA A 161 12.27 -10.47 6.81
CA ALA A 161 11.94 -11.73 7.46
C ALA A 161 11.09 -12.60 6.51
N GLU A 162 11.18 -13.91 6.67
CA GLU A 162 10.38 -14.87 5.91
C GLU A 162 9.02 -15.03 6.59
N LEU A 163 7.95 -14.56 5.93
CA LEU A 163 6.59 -14.53 6.50
C LEU A 163 5.63 -15.56 5.90
N GLY A 164 6.05 -16.25 4.83
CA GLY A 164 5.17 -17.06 4.00
C GLY A 164 4.39 -16.24 2.98
N GLN A 165 4.09 -16.86 1.83
CA GLN A 165 3.52 -16.17 0.67
C GLN A 165 2.16 -15.52 0.95
N ASP A 166 1.31 -16.18 1.74
CA ASP A 166 -0.04 -15.67 2.06
C ASP A 166 0.02 -14.37 2.86
N VAL A 167 0.90 -14.31 3.87
CA VAL A 167 1.13 -13.11 4.68
C VAL A 167 1.69 -11.99 3.81
N GLU A 168 2.63 -12.31 2.90
CA GLU A 168 3.19 -11.33 1.98
C GLU A 168 2.12 -10.75 1.05
N ILE A 169 1.26 -11.59 0.45
CA ILE A 169 0.14 -11.16 -0.40
C ILE A 169 -0.82 -10.27 0.39
N MET A 170 -1.21 -10.68 1.60
CA MET A 170 -2.09 -9.89 2.46
C MET A 170 -1.47 -8.52 2.78
N ALA A 171 -0.19 -8.49 3.18
CA ALA A 171 0.52 -7.26 3.48
C ALA A 171 0.63 -6.33 2.26
N ILE A 172 0.81 -6.87 1.05
CA ILE A 172 0.78 -6.11 -0.21
C ILE A 172 -0.62 -5.53 -0.45
N ALA A 173 -1.69 -6.30 -0.24
CA ALA A 173 -3.06 -5.83 -0.39
C ALA A 173 -3.35 -4.64 0.53
N VAL A 174 -2.92 -4.74 1.80
CA VAL A 174 -3.03 -3.66 2.79
C VAL A 174 -2.24 -2.43 2.34
N LEU A 175 -0.99 -2.60 1.88
CA LEU A 175 -0.15 -1.51 1.38
C LEU A 175 -0.79 -0.77 0.20
N LEU A 176 -1.38 -1.50 -0.75
CA LEU A 176 -2.07 -0.90 -1.90
C LEU A 176 -3.35 -0.18 -1.48
N GLY A 177 -4.12 -0.74 -0.54
CA GLY A 177 -5.27 -0.08 0.09
C GLY A 177 -4.88 1.24 0.75
N LEU A 178 -3.75 1.25 1.47
CA LEU A 178 -3.18 2.45 2.07
C LEU A 178 -2.75 3.50 1.03
N ALA A 179 -2.06 3.08 -0.04
CA ALA A 179 -1.68 3.98 -1.13
C ALA A 179 -2.92 4.60 -1.80
N MET A 180 -3.97 3.81 -2.01
CA MET A 180 -5.26 4.27 -2.54
C MET A 180 -5.93 5.28 -1.60
N ARG A 181 -5.94 5.02 -0.28
CA ARG A 181 -6.49 5.94 0.73
C ARG A 181 -5.75 7.27 0.75
N ILE A 182 -4.41 7.25 0.73
CA ILE A 182 -3.59 8.47 0.69
C ILE A 182 -3.88 9.29 -0.56
N ARG A 183 -4.03 8.63 -1.72
CA ARG A 183 -4.39 9.29 -2.97
C ARG A 183 -5.76 9.95 -2.88
N ALA A 184 -6.76 9.24 -2.35
CA ALA A 184 -8.12 9.77 -2.17
C ALA A 184 -8.15 11.00 -1.24
N ALA A 185 -7.42 10.96 -0.12
CA ALA A 185 -7.33 12.09 0.81
C ALA A 185 -6.69 13.34 0.16
N ARG A 186 -5.67 13.16 -0.68
CA ARG A 186 -5.04 14.27 -1.42
C ARG A 186 -6.00 14.88 -2.45
N SER A 187 -6.76 14.07 -3.17
CA SER A 187 -7.76 14.56 -4.12
C SER A 187 -8.87 15.37 -3.44
N ALA A 188 -9.34 14.93 -2.26
CA ALA A 188 -10.32 15.67 -1.48
C ALA A 188 -9.78 17.03 -1.00
N ALA A 189 -8.53 17.08 -0.53
CA ALA A 189 -7.89 18.33 -0.09
C ALA A 189 -7.70 19.33 -1.25
N ALA A 190 -7.36 18.85 -2.45
CA ALA A 190 -7.19 19.70 -3.63
C ALA A 190 -8.51 20.33 -4.11
N GLY A 191 -9.64 19.61 -3.97
CA GLY A 191 -10.97 20.13 -4.31
C GLY A 191 -11.51 21.17 -3.31
N GLY A 192 -10.98 21.22 -2.09
CA GLY A 192 -11.37 22.20 -1.06
C GLY A 192 -10.66 23.56 -1.16
N ALA A 193 -9.59 23.66 -1.95
CA ALA A 193 -8.79 24.89 -2.07
C ALA A 193 -9.34 25.91 -3.09
N GLY A 194 -10.51 25.66 -3.70
CA GLY A 194 -11.13 26.51 -4.72
C GLY A 194 -12.25 27.44 -4.23
N GLY A 195 -12.49 27.55 -2.92
CA GLY A 195 -13.56 28.37 -2.34
C GLY A 195 -13.01 29.62 -1.65
N GLY A 196 -12.53 30.59 -2.42
CA GLY A 196 -12.01 31.85 -1.89
C GLY A 196 -11.89 32.90 -2.98
N GLY A 197 -13.02 33.48 -3.40
CA GLY A 197 -13.04 34.57 -4.35
C GLY A 197 -14.40 35.24 -4.44
N GLY A 198 -14.46 36.51 -4.03
CA GLY A 198 -15.61 37.43 -4.10
C GLY A 198 -15.91 38.02 -2.72
N GLY A 199 -15.46 39.21 -2.31
CA GLY A 199 -14.99 40.36 -3.08
C GLY A 199 -16.12 41.35 -3.37
N GLY A 200 -16.48 42.17 -2.37
CA GLY A 200 -16.81 43.59 -2.50
C GLY A 200 -18.14 44.06 -3.12
N GLY A 201 -18.79 45.00 -2.42
CA GLY A 201 -19.45 46.15 -3.04
C GLY A 201 -20.98 46.20 -2.95
N GLY A 202 -21.49 47.15 -2.16
CA GLY A 202 -22.90 47.53 -2.03
C GLY A 202 -23.16 48.23 -0.72
#